data_AF-B5W9T5-F1
#
_entry.id   AF-B5W9T5-F1
#
_cell.length_a   1.000
_cell.length_b   1.000
_cell.length_c   1.000
_cell.angle_alpha   90.00
_cell.angle_beta   90.00
_cell.angle_gamma   90.00
#
_symmetry.space_group_name_H-M   'P 1'
#
loop_
_entity.id
_entity.type
_entity.pdbx_description
1 polymer ?
#
loop_
_entity_poly.entity_id
_entity_poly.type
_entity_poly.pdbx_seq_one_letter_code
_entity_poly.pdbx_strand_id
1 'polypeptide(L)'
;MKEFLKYTLASVVGNLLGLFLVITFGMGGIAFLVVVSASRGTQTTLRDKSVLVLDLSVGIADTAPQPTPSIAIGQTLRDDRSRFLPLRVVLETIERASKDDKIVGLYLEGR
;
A
#
# COMPACT_ATOMS: atom_id res chain seq x y z
N MET A 1 13.77 -21.71 -51.08
CA MET A 1 14.22 -20.60 -50.20
C MET A 1 13.14 -19.55 -49.92
N LYS A 2 12.18 -19.32 -50.83
CA LYS A 2 11.12 -18.31 -50.66
C LYS A 2 10.23 -18.55 -49.43
N GLU A 3 9.84 -19.80 -49.17
CA GLU A 3 9.02 -20.15 -48.00
C GLU A 3 9.78 -19.92 -46.69
N PHE A 4 11.06 -20.32 -46.60
CA PHE A 4 11.89 -20.06 -45.42
C PHE A 4 11.95 -18.57 -45.09
N LEU A 5 12.20 -17.71 -46.09
CA LEU A 5 12.28 -16.27 -45.86
C LEU A 5 10.93 -15.69 -45.42
N LYS A 6 9.82 -16.18 -45.99
CA LYS A 6 8.45 -15.78 -45.61
C LYS A 6 8.12 -16.16 -44.18
N TYR A 7 8.43 -17.38 -43.75
CA TYR A 7 8.17 -17.83 -42.37
C TYR A 7 9.09 -17.15 -41.35
N THR A 8 10.36 -16.94 -41.68
CA THR A 8 11.29 -16.21 -40.80
C THR A 8 10.86 -14.76 -40.64
N LEU A 9 10.46 -14.07 -41.71
CA LEU A 9 9.97 -12.68 -41.62
C LEU A 9 8.66 -12.61 -40.82
N ALA A 10 7.72 -13.53 -41.06
CA ALA A 10 6.47 -13.60 -40.30
C ALA A 10 6.72 -13.83 -38.81
N SER A 11 7.67 -14.71 -38.46
CA SER A 11 8.06 -14.97 -37.08
C SER A 11 8.74 -13.76 -36.43
N VAL A 12 9.61 -13.05 -37.15
CA VAL A 12 10.28 -11.85 -36.63
C VAL A 12 9.28 -10.72 -36.38
N VAL A 13 8.36 -10.48 -37.32
CA VAL A 13 7.31 -9.46 -37.17
C VAL A 13 6.34 -9.83 -36.05
N GLY A 14 5.93 -11.09 -35.96
CA GLY A 14 5.07 -11.57 -34.88
C GLY A 14 5.71 -11.42 -33.50
N ASN A 15 7.01 -11.70 -33.38
CA ASN A 15 7.74 -11.54 -32.13
C ASN A 15 7.92 -10.06 -31.75
N LEU A 16 8.21 -9.18 -32.72
CA LEU A 16 8.25 -7.73 -32.48
C LEU A 16 6.89 -7.19 -32.00
N LEU A 17 5.79 -7.61 -32.63
CA LEU A 17 4.44 -7.22 -32.23
C LEU A 17 4.08 -7.76 -30.84
N GLY A 18 4.44 -9.01 -30.55
CA GLY A 18 4.24 -9.62 -29.23
C GLY A 18 5.03 -8.88 -28.15
N LEU A 19 6.31 -8.57 -28.41
CA LEU A 19 7.15 -7.82 -27.49
C LEU A 19 6.60 -6.40 -27.26
N PHE A 20 6.14 -5.73 -28.32
CA PHE A 20 5.52 -4.41 -28.21
C PHE A 20 4.27 -4.43 -27.33
N LEU A 21 3.39 -5.42 -27.49
CA LEU A 21 2.21 -5.59 -26.64
C LEU A 21 2.58 -5.88 -25.19
N VAL A 22 3.55 -6.76 -24.94
CA VAL A 22 4.00 -7.08 -23.57
C VAL A 22 4.60 -5.87 -22.89
N ILE A 23 5.41 -5.07 -23.59
CA ILE A 23 6.01 -3.86 -23.02
C ILE A 23 4.93 -2.81 -22.74
N THR A 24 4.05 -2.54 -23.70
CA THR A 24 3.02 -1.50 -23.54
C THR A 24 1.99 -1.84 -22.48
N PHE A 25 1.46 -3.06 -22.47
CA PHE A 25 0.46 -3.47 -21.46
C PHE A 25 1.10 -3.86 -20.13
N GLY A 26 2.27 -4.49 -20.13
CA GLY A 26 2.98 -4.86 -18.91
C GLY A 26 3.51 -3.63 -18.18
N MET A 27 4.36 -2.85 -18.84
CA MET A 27 4.95 -1.66 -18.22
C MET A 27 3.91 -0.55 -18.02
N GLY A 28 3.01 -0.35 -18.98
CA GLY A 28 1.90 0.61 -18.86
C GLY A 28 0.91 0.22 -17.76
N GLY A 29 0.62 -1.06 -17.58
CA GLY A 29 -0.23 -1.55 -16.50
C GLY A 29 0.38 -1.32 -15.12
N ILE A 30 1.68 -1.59 -14.95
CA ILE A 30 2.38 -1.31 -13.68
C ILE A 30 2.43 0.20 -13.41
N ALA A 31 2.76 1.02 -14.42
CA ALA A 31 2.76 2.47 -14.27
C ALA A 31 1.37 3.01 -13.88
N PHE A 32 0.31 2.47 -14.48
CA PHE A 32 -1.07 2.80 -14.12
C PHE A 32 -1.38 2.45 -12.65
N LEU A 33 -0.99 1.26 -12.19
CA LEU A 33 -1.17 0.86 -10.79
C LEU A 33 -0.43 1.78 -9.82
N VAL A 34 0.80 2.19 -10.16
CA VAL A 34 1.59 3.14 -9.35
C VAL A 34 0.88 4.49 -9.27
N VAL A 35 0.42 5.04 -10.39
CA VAL A 35 -0.32 6.32 -10.41
C VAL A 35 -1.61 6.23 -9.59
N VAL A 36 -2.39 5.16 -9.76
CA VAL A 36 -3.61 4.94 -8.98
C VAL A 36 -3.30 4.81 -7.49
N SER A 37 -2.23 4.10 -7.11
CA SER A 37 -1.83 3.99 -5.69
C SER A 37 -1.39 5.35 -5.11
N ALA A 38 -0.66 6.16 -5.88
CA ALA A 38 -0.21 7.48 -5.44
C ALA A 38 -1.38 8.47 -5.28
N SER A 39 -2.40 8.36 -6.14
CA SER A 39 -3.61 9.21 -6.09
C SER A 39 -4.48 8.97 -4.85
N ARG A 40 -4.29 7.86 -4.12
CA ARG A 40 -4.97 7.60 -2.84
C ARG A 40 -4.36 8.34 -1.66
N GLY A 41 -3.35 9.18 -1.89
CA GLY A 41 -2.84 10.11 -0.88
C GLY A 41 -3.89 11.15 -0.53
N THR A 42 -4.87 10.80 0.31
CA THR A 42 -5.67 11.79 1.02
C THR A 42 -4.70 12.58 1.88
N GLN A 43 -4.45 13.82 1.47
CA GLN A 43 -3.69 14.77 2.28
C GLN A 43 -4.63 15.18 3.43
N THR A 44 -4.67 14.36 4.47
CA THR A 44 -5.56 14.58 5.61
C THR A 44 -5.09 15.84 6.32
N THR A 45 -5.77 16.96 6.09
CA THR A 45 -5.47 18.20 6.80
C THR A 45 -5.94 18.07 8.25
N LEU A 46 -4.99 18.14 9.20
CA LEU A 46 -5.32 18.09 10.61
C LEU A 46 -6.02 19.39 11.01
N ARG A 47 -7.30 19.26 11.40
CA ARG A 47 -8.11 20.38 11.89
C ARG A 47 -7.65 20.79 13.29
N ASP A 48 -7.73 22.08 13.57
CA ASP A 48 -7.42 22.58 14.91
C ASP A 48 -8.44 22.03 15.93
N LYS A 49 -7.98 21.78 17.16
CA LYS A 49 -8.78 21.21 18.26
C LYS A 49 -9.29 19.79 18.00
N SER A 50 -8.45 18.96 17.39
CA SER A 50 -8.71 17.54 17.18
C SER A 50 -8.44 16.72 18.46
N VAL A 51 -9.03 15.53 18.56
CA VAL A 51 -8.80 14.57 19.64
C VAL A 51 -8.19 13.30 19.07
N LEU A 52 -7.10 12.82 19.66
CA LEU A 52 -6.53 11.53 19.31
C LEU A 52 -7.43 10.43 19.87
N VAL A 53 -7.95 9.54 19.01
CA VAL A 53 -8.72 8.37 19.43
C VAL A 53 -7.82 7.14 19.40
N LEU A 54 -7.61 6.52 20.55
CA LEU A 54 -6.93 5.23 20.69
C LEU A 54 -7.98 4.13 20.90
N ASP A 55 -8.24 3.36 19.85
CA ASP A 55 -9.09 2.18 19.88
C ASP A 55 -8.31 0.99 20.48
N LEU A 56 -8.70 0.56 21.67
CA LEU A 56 -8.15 -0.56 22.43
C LEU A 56 -8.70 -1.92 21.98
N SER A 57 -9.60 -1.94 21.00
CA SER A 57 -10.10 -3.19 20.39
C SER A 57 -9.03 -3.87 19.51
N VAL A 58 -7.90 -3.21 19.26
CA VAL A 58 -6.76 -3.76 18.51
C VAL A 58 -5.76 -4.43 19.46
N GLY A 59 -5.11 -5.51 19.01
CA GLY A 59 -4.06 -6.16 19.79
C GLY A 59 -2.80 -5.30 19.88
N ILE A 60 -2.36 -4.93 21.08
CA ILE A 60 -1.09 -4.23 21.29
C ILE A 60 -0.04 -5.25 21.74
N ALA A 61 1.08 -5.32 21.02
CA ALA A 61 2.18 -6.25 21.31
C ALA A 61 3.50 -5.48 21.42
N ASP A 62 4.43 -5.96 22.24
CA ASP A 62 5.73 -5.29 22.44
C ASP A 62 6.57 -5.26 21.13
N THR A 63 6.54 -6.37 20.38
CA THR A 63 7.21 -6.48 19.07
C THR A 63 6.18 -6.72 17.97
N ALA A 64 6.32 -5.99 16.85
CA ALA A 64 5.52 -6.23 15.64
C ALA A 64 5.81 -7.63 15.07
N PRO A 65 4.81 -8.38 14.59
CA PRO A 65 5.09 -9.51 13.72
C PRO A 65 5.92 -9.05 12.51
N GLN A 66 7.01 -9.75 12.19
CA GLN A 66 7.82 -9.47 11.00
C GLN A 66 6.90 -9.46 9.76
N PRO A 67 6.82 -8.35 8.99
CA PRO A 67 5.98 -8.30 7.81
C PRO A 67 6.59 -9.22 6.75
N THR A 68 6.07 -10.44 6.66
CA THR A 68 6.34 -11.30 5.52
C THR A 68 5.50 -10.80 4.33
N PRO A 69 6.01 -10.90 3.09
CA PRO A 69 5.29 -10.42 1.90
C PRO A 69 3.87 -11.01 1.77
N SER A 70 3.68 -12.24 2.22
CA SER A 70 2.37 -12.92 2.27
C SER A 70 1.38 -12.26 3.23
N ILE A 71 1.84 -11.74 4.36
CA ILE A 71 1.01 -11.02 5.34
C ILE A 71 0.63 -9.63 4.80
N ALA A 72 1.55 -8.92 4.15
CA ALA A 72 1.27 -7.60 3.58
C ALA A 72 0.25 -7.65 2.43
N ILE A 73 0.34 -8.67 1.57
CA ILE A 73 -0.65 -8.91 0.50
C ILE A 73 -1.98 -9.38 1.11
N GLY A 74 -1.94 -10.23 2.13
CA GLY A 74 -3.14 -10.69 2.83
C GLY A 74 -3.90 -9.55 3.51
N GLN A 75 -3.21 -8.62 4.17
CA GLN A 75 -3.79 -7.46 4.87
C GLN A 75 -4.34 -6.39 3.91
N THR A 76 -3.81 -6.29 2.69
CA THR A 76 -4.33 -5.37 1.68
C THR A 76 -5.56 -5.92 0.96
N LEU A 77 -5.73 -7.26 0.95
CA LEU A 77 -6.86 -7.95 0.31
C LEU A 77 -7.96 -8.35 1.29
N ARG A 78 -7.64 -8.56 2.57
CA ARG A 78 -8.61 -8.84 3.64
C ARG A 78 -8.82 -7.58 4.46
N ASP A 79 -10.07 -7.13 4.55
CA ASP A 79 -10.53 -6.09 5.49
C ASP A 79 -10.54 -6.59 6.96
N ASP A 80 -9.81 -7.68 7.26
CA ASP A 80 -9.75 -8.24 8.61
C ASP A 80 -8.72 -7.48 9.43
N ARG A 81 -9.28 -6.64 10.30
CA ARG A 81 -8.64 -5.73 11.25
C ARG A 81 -7.89 -6.42 12.39
N SER A 82 -7.28 -7.59 12.18
CA SER A 82 -6.30 -8.14 13.14
C SER A 82 -4.98 -7.38 13.01
N ARG A 83 -5.04 -6.06 13.18
CA ARG A 83 -3.88 -5.17 13.18
C ARG A 83 -3.28 -5.24 14.57
N PHE A 84 -2.17 -5.96 14.70
CA PHE A 84 -1.34 -5.83 15.90
C PHE A 84 -0.55 -4.54 15.81
N LEU A 85 -0.67 -3.67 16.81
CA LEU A 85 0.09 -2.43 16.88
C LEU A 85 1.28 -2.59 17.84
N PRO A 86 2.51 -2.22 17.43
CA PRO A 86 3.66 -2.30 18.31
C PRO A 86 3.52 -1.28 19.44
N LEU A 87 3.80 -1.68 20.68
CA LEU A 87 3.71 -0.82 21.85
C LEU A 87 4.57 0.44 21.70
N ARG A 88 5.76 0.31 21.09
CA ARG A 88 6.62 1.46 20.77
C ARG A 88 5.92 2.49 19.89
N VAL A 89 5.16 2.05 18.88
CA VAL A 89 4.44 2.96 17.98
C VAL A 89 3.33 3.67 18.73
N VAL A 90 2.58 2.96 19.59
CA VAL A 90 1.55 3.57 20.45
C VAL A 90 2.14 4.69 21.31
N LEU A 91 3.25 4.41 21.99
CA LEU A 91 3.92 5.38 22.86
C LEU A 91 4.43 6.59 22.07
N GLU A 92 5.08 6.36 20.94
CA GLU A 92 5.62 7.42 20.09
C GLU A 92 4.51 8.30 19.49
N THR A 93 3.37 7.72 19.13
CA THR A 93 2.19 8.46 18.65
C THR A 93 1.60 9.34 19.75
N ILE A 94 1.47 8.83 20.98
CA ILE A 94 0.99 9.62 22.12
C ILE A 94 1.97 10.76 22.42
N GLU A 95 3.28 10.50 22.41
CA GLU A 95 4.30 11.52 22.63
C GLU A 95 4.24 12.61 21.55
N ARG A 96 4.10 12.24 20.27
CA ARG A 96 3.92 13.21 19.19
C ARG A 96 2.65 14.03 19.35
N ALA A 97 1.54 13.38 19.68
CA ALA A 97 0.27 14.06 19.89
C ALA A 97 0.31 15.04 21.07
N SER A 98 1.07 14.73 22.12
CA SER A 98 1.26 15.63 23.26
C SER A 98 2.03 16.92 22.93
N LYS A 99 2.78 16.92 21.83
CA LYS A 99 3.58 18.05 21.35
C LYS A 99 2.91 18.85 20.21
N ASP A 100 1.75 18.40 19.75
CA ASP A 100 1.00 19.03 18.67
C ASP A 100 -0.12 19.92 19.24
N ASP A 101 0.02 21.24 19.08
CA ASP A 101 -0.94 22.24 19.57
C ASP A 101 -2.35 22.06 18.98
N LYS A 102 -2.49 21.34 17.86
CA LYS A 102 -3.80 21.07 17.24
C LYS A 102 -4.56 19.95 17.94
N ILE A 103 -3.89 19.13 18.74
CA ILE A 103 -4.49 17.99 19.44
C ILE A 103 -4.76 18.39 20.90
N VAL A 104 -6.04 18.47 21.26
CA VAL A 104 -6.47 19.00 22.57
C VAL A 104 -6.76 17.90 23.60
N GLY A 105 -6.72 16.63 23.19
CA GLY A 105 -7.00 15.53 24.11
C GLY A 105 -6.78 14.15 23.50
N LEU A 106 -6.86 13.14 24.38
CA LEU A 106 -6.80 11.72 24.08
C LEU A 106 -8.12 11.06 24.52
N TYR A 107 -8.77 10.34 23.62
CA TYR A 107 -9.94 9.52 23.89
C TYR A 107 -9.57 8.05 23.77
N LEU A 108 -9.81 7.28 24.83
CA LEU A 108 -9.61 5.84 24.86
C LEU A 108 -10.95 5.17 24.58
N GLU A 109 -11.05 4.49 23.43
CA GLU A 109 -12.24 3.74 23.05
C GLU A 109 -11.94 2.25 23.17
N GLY A 110 -12.78 1.48 23.86
CA GLY A 110 -12.66 0.03 23.91
C GLY A 110 -14.07 -0.57 23.91
N ARG A 111 -14.29 -1.59 23.07
CA ARG A 111 -15.52 -2.37 23.07
C ARG A 111 -15.36 -3.69 23.82
#